data_AF-A0A4Z0PHI2-F1
#
_entry.id   AF-A0A4Z0PHI2-F1
#
_cell.length_a   1.000
_cell.length_b   1.000
_cell.length_c   1.000
_cell.angle_alpha   90.00
_cell.angle_beta   90.00
_cell.angle_gamma   90.00
#
_symmetry.space_group_name_H-M   'P 1'
#
loop_
_entity.id
_entity.type
_entity.pdbx_description
1 polymer ?
#
loop_
_entity_poly.entity_id
_entity_poly.type
_entity_poly.pdbx_seq_one_letter_code
_entity_poly.pdbx_strand_id
1 'polypeptide(L)'
;MASNISLEVKVIKRFVNKSKRDRYIQFVSSEKNRVKFIKDLSHFNFLEPSLFAPVNGIEEDVILTSTEKNGVANTTCYVISENKKIDAKFLNTKEAISATVGHGLGTMLVFGDAEMIFYECETMNIRYISKKVTQ
;
A
#
# COMPACT_ATOMS: atom_id res chain seq x y z
N MET A 1 -4.16 18.00 1.76
CA MET A 1 -3.24 17.77 0.63
C MET A 1 -3.96 16.85 -0.34
N ALA A 2 -3.90 17.13 -1.64
CA ALA A 2 -4.59 16.33 -2.64
C ALA A 2 -3.91 14.96 -2.79
N SER A 3 -4.70 13.89 -2.86
CA SER A 3 -4.22 12.53 -3.11
C SER A 3 -3.60 12.40 -4.51
N ASN A 4 -2.61 11.51 -4.66
CA ASN A 4 -2.02 11.21 -5.96
C ASN A 4 -2.91 10.18 -6.68
N ILE A 5 -4.02 10.65 -7.25
CA ILE A 5 -5.05 9.81 -7.89
C ILE A 5 -4.44 8.91 -8.96
N SER A 6 -3.51 9.42 -9.76
CA SER A 6 -2.85 8.65 -10.81
C SER A 6 -2.10 7.44 -10.24
N LEU A 7 -1.39 7.60 -9.11
CA LEU A 7 -0.66 6.53 -8.46
C LEU A 7 -1.60 5.53 -7.76
N GLU A 8 -2.63 6.01 -7.08
CA GLU A 8 -3.64 5.15 -6.44
C GLU A 8 -4.39 4.29 -7.47
N VAL A 9 -4.74 4.86 -8.64
CA VAL A 9 -5.32 4.10 -9.74
C VAL A 9 -4.38 3.01 -10.24
N LYS A 10 -3.06 3.27 -10.32
CA LYS A 10 -2.08 2.22 -10.67
C LYS A 10 -2.03 1.12 -9.62
N VAL A 11 -2.03 1.47 -8.34
CA VAL A 11 -2.10 0.50 -7.23
C VAL A 11 -3.33 -0.39 -7.38
N ILE A 12 -4.51 0.22 -7.59
CA ILE A 12 -5.75 -0.53 -7.73
C ILE A 12 -5.70 -1.46 -8.96
N LYS A 13 -5.24 -0.95 -10.10
CA LYS A 13 -5.15 -1.75 -11.33
C LYS A 13 -4.18 -2.92 -11.21
N ARG A 14 -3.13 -2.82 -10.39
CA ARG A 14 -2.08 -3.84 -10.28
C ARG A 14 -2.33 -4.84 -9.17
N PHE A 15 -2.75 -4.38 -7.99
CA PHE A 15 -2.76 -5.19 -6.77
C PHE A 15 -4.14 -5.60 -6.26
N VAL A 16 -5.21 -4.98 -6.75
CA VAL A 16 -6.59 -5.29 -6.33
C VAL A 16 -7.19 -6.35 -7.23
N ASN A 17 -8.04 -7.21 -6.65
CA ASN A 17 -8.85 -8.20 -7.35
C ASN A 17 -9.65 -7.57 -8.50
N LYS A 18 -9.64 -8.21 -9.68
CA LYS A 18 -10.27 -7.67 -10.90
C LYS A 18 -11.72 -7.22 -10.69
N SER A 19 -12.50 -7.99 -9.93
CA SER A 19 -13.92 -7.70 -9.63
C SER A 19 -14.15 -6.42 -8.82
N LYS A 20 -13.13 -5.89 -8.14
CA LYS A 20 -13.23 -4.70 -7.28
C LYS A 20 -12.57 -3.45 -7.89
N ARG A 21 -11.78 -3.59 -8.97
CA ARG A 21 -10.97 -2.51 -9.53
C ARG A 21 -11.80 -1.29 -9.94
N ASP A 22 -12.84 -1.48 -10.74
CA ASP A 22 -13.65 -0.37 -11.26
C ASP A 22 -14.31 0.42 -10.14
N ARG A 23 -14.84 -0.28 -9.13
CA ARG A 23 -15.44 0.33 -7.95
C ARG A 23 -14.43 1.17 -7.17
N TYR A 24 -13.22 0.65 -6.93
CA TYR A 24 -12.20 1.40 -6.19
C TYR A 24 -11.59 2.55 -6.98
N ILE A 25 -11.45 2.42 -8.30
CA ILE A 25 -11.06 3.53 -9.17
C ILE A 25 -12.07 4.67 -9.03
N GLN A 26 -13.37 4.36 -9.10
CA GLN A 26 -14.42 5.37 -8.86
C GLN A 26 -14.33 6.01 -7.47
N PHE A 27 -13.92 5.24 -6.45
CA PHE A 27 -13.75 5.78 -5.10
C PHE A 27 -12.57 6.75 -5.01
N VAL A 28 -11.40 6.40 -5.52
CA VAL A 28 -10.20 7.26 -5.44
C VAL A 28 -10.24 8.44 -6.41
N SER A 29 -11.05 8.38 -7.47
CA SER A 29 -11.27 9.51 -8.40
C SER A 29 -12.04 10.68 -7.77
N SER A 30 -12.58 10.53 -6.56
CA SER A 30 -13.28 11.60 -5.84
C SER A 30 -12.80 11.65 -4.38
N GLU A 31 -12.32 12.80 -3.94
CA GLU A 31 -11.86 13.01 -2.55
C GLU A 31 -12.93 12.62 -1.51
N LYS A 32 -14.21 12.91 -1.80
CA LYS A 32 -15.35 12.51 -0.96
C LYS A 32 -15.52 10.99 -0.85
N ASN A 33 -15.23 10.25 -1.92
CA ASN A 33 -15.40 8.79 -1.95
C ASN A 33 -14.12 8.04 -1.57
N ARG A 34 -12.94 8.67 -1.63
CA ARG A 34 -11.65 8.04 -1.29
C ARG A 34 -11.65 7.44 0.11
N VAL A 35 -12.35 8.07 1.06
CA VAL A 35 -12.55 7.52 2.41
C VAL A 35 -13.18 6.13 2.44
N LYS A 36 -13.99 5.76 1.43
CA LYS A 36 -14.56 4.42 1.30
C LYS A 36 -13.50 3.39 0.95
N PHE A 37 -12.52 3.75 0.10
CA PHE A 37 -11.39 2.89 -0.20
C PHE A 37 -10.46 2.74 1.00
N ILE A 38 -10.18 3.84 1.72
CA ILE A 38 -9.36 3.82 2.94
C ILE A 38 -9.94 2.90 4.01
N LYS A 39 -11.25 2.97 4.27
CA LYS A 39 -11.92 2.10 5.26
C LYS A 39 -11.80 0.61 4.93
N ASP A 40 -11.77 0.27 3.64
CA ASP A 40 -11.60 -1.10 3.19
C ASP A 40 -10.16 -1.61 3.42
N LEU A 41 -9.17 -0.74 3.67
CA LEU A 41 -7.79 -1.12 4.01
C LEU A 41 -7.69 -1.92 5.31
N SER A 42 -8.67 -1.84 6.20
CA SER A 42 -8.72 -2.70 7.39
C SER A 42 -8.96 -4.18 7.05
N HIS A 43 -9.33 -4.50 5.80
CA HIS A 43 -9.70 -5.85 5.36
C HIS A 43 -8.78 -6.38 4.25
N PHE A 44 -8.13 -7.54 4.41
CA PHE A 44 -7.26 -8.11 3.36
C PHE A 44 -8.01 -8.62 2.09
N ASN A 45 -9.34 -8.73 2.12
CA ASN A 45 -10.13 -9.45 1.10
C ASN A 45 -10.20 -8.78 -0.28
N PHE A 46 -9.53 -7.64 -0.50
CA PHE A 46 -9.59 -6.91 -1.75
C PHE A 46 -8.31 -7.02 -2.60
N LEU A 47 -7.21 -7.47 -2.01
CA LEU A 47 -5.96 -7.68 -2.73
C LEU A 47 -5.98 -9.00 -3.52
N GLU A 48 -5.23 -9.04 -4.62
CA GLU A 48 -4.97 -10.22 -5.43
C GLU A 48 -3.97 -11.13 -4.72
N PRO A 49 -4.40 -12.22 -4.04
CA PRO A 49 -3.55 -12.92 -3.08
C PRO A 49 -2.31 -13.55 -3.71
N SER A 50 -2.37 -13.90 -5.00
CA SER A 50 -1.25 -14.49 -5.76
C SER A 50 -0.02 -13.57 -5.90
N LEU A 51 -0.20 -12.27 -5.68
CA LEU A 51 0.86 -11.26 -5.74
C LEU A 51 1.57 -11.04 -4.40
N PHE A 52 1.03 -11.55 -3.29
CA PHE A 52 1.50 -11.23 -1.95
C PHE A 52 2.12 -12.42 -1.23
N ALA A 53 3.13 -12.13 -0.42
CA ALA A 53 3.68 -13.05 0.56
C ALA A 53 3.59 -12.42 1.96
N PRO A 54 3.35 -13.22 3.02
CA PRO A 54 3.42 -12.71 4.38
C PRO A 54 4.85 -12.24 4.70
N VAL A 55 4.96 -11.13 5.42
CA VAL A 55 6.23 -10.63 5.94
C VAL A 55 6.56 -11.41 7.21
N ASN A 56 7.66 -12.17 7.17
CA ASN A 56 8.19 -12.93 8.29
C ASN A 56 9.55 -12.34 8.69
N GLY A 57 9.73 -12.02 9.97
CA GLY A 57 10.96 -11.38 10.49
C GLY A 57 10.79 -9.88 10.71
N ILE A 58 11.90 -9.14 10.71
CA ILE A 58 11.93 -7.69 10.91
C ILE A 58 11.39 -7.00 9.66
N GLU A 59 10.32 -6.23 9.82
CA GLU A 59 9.58 -5.62 8.71
C GLU A 59 10.46 -4.69 7.89
N GLU A 60 11.26 -3.86 8.56
CA GLU A 60 12.18 -2.93 7.89
C GLU A 60 13.16 -3.68 6.97
N ASP A 61 13.80 -4.73 7.48
CA ASP A 61 14.76 -5.52 6.71
C ASP A 61 14.12 -6.20 5.51
N VAL A 62 12.91 -6.77 5.69
CA VAL A 62 12.17 -7.44 4.61
C VAL A 62 11.79 -6.43 3.52
N ILE A 63 11.29 -5.26 3.89
CA ILE A 63 10.88 -4.21 2.95
C ILE A 63 12.09 -3.67 2.17
N LEU A 64 13.16 -3.30 2.88
CA LEU A 64 14.37 -2.76 2.26
C LEU A 64 15.03 -3.79 1.34
N THR A 65 15.25 -5.02 1.83
CA THR A 65 15.85 -6.09 1.02
C THR A 65 14.99 -6.42 -0.21
N SER A 66 13.66 -6.45 -0.08
CA SER A 66 12.78 -6.79 -1.20
C SER A 66 12.75 -5.68 -2.25
N THR A 67 12.69 -4.41 -1.82
CA THR A 67 12.70 -3.27 -2.75
C THR A 67 14.05 -3.15 -3.46
N GLU A 68 15.18 -3.35 -2.77
CA GLU A 68 16.53 -3.39 -3.33
C GLU A 68 16.70 -4.51 -4.35
N LYS A 69 16.37 -5.76 -3.99
CA LYS A 69 16.50 -6.92 -4.90
C LYS A 69 15.68 -6.77 -6.18
N ASN A 70 14.59 -6.03 -6.13
CA ASN A 70 13.70 -5.82 -7.27
C ASN A 70 14.01 -4.51 -8.05
N GLY A 71 15.04 -3.77 -7.64
CA GLY A 71 15.40 -2.49 -8.26
C GLY A 71 14.31 -1.43 -8.14
N VAL A 72 13.48 -1.51 -7.10
CA VAL A 72 12.42 -0.53 -6.75
C VAL A 72 12.83 0.27 -5.50
N ALA A 73 14.07 0.09 -5.03
CA ALA A 73 14.62 0.83 -3.91
C ALA A 73 14.48 2.34 -4.16
N ASN A 74 13.68 2.97 -3.31
CA ASN A 74 13.47 4.40 -3.33
C ASN A 74 13.65 4.92 -1.90
N THR A 75 14.30 6.07 -1.77
CA THR A 75 14.45 6.77 -0.48
C THR A 75 13.11 7.26 0.04
N THR A 76 12.09 7.32 -0.83
CA THR A 76 10.72 7.72 -0.50
C THR A 76 9.68 6.73 -1.00
N CYS A 77 8.53 6.68 -0.34
CA CYS A 77 7.37 5.91 -0.76
C CYS A 77 6.09 6.72 -0.57
N TYR A 78 5.05 6.39 -1.33
CA TYR A 78 3.73 6.99 -1.17
C TYR A 78 2.89 6.18 -0.19
N VAL A 79 2.17 6.86 0.70
CA VAL A 79 1.40 6.22 1.77
C VAL A 79 -0.10 6.36 1.51
N ILE A 80 -0.82 5.23 1.53
CA ILE A 80 -2.29 5.19 1.57
C ILE A 80 -2.65 4.58 2.92
N SER A 81 -3.30 5.34 3.80
CA SER A 81 -3.48 4.90 5.19
C SER A 81 -4.78 5.39 5.81
N GLU A 82 -5.30 4.63 6.77
CA GLU A 82 -6.33 5.11 7.70
C GLU A 82 -5.79 6.18 8.66
N ASN A 83 -4.47 6.22 8.87
CA ASN A 83 -3.81 7.25 9.65
C ASN A 83 -3.72 8.55 8.85
N LYS A 84 -4.66 9.47 9.10
CA LYS A 84 -4.71 10.82 8.50
C LYS A 84 -3.42 11.63 8.60
N LYS A 85 -2.53 11.32 9.56
CA LYS A 85 -1.25 12.04 9.71
C LYS A 85 -0.26 11.71 8.58
N ILE A 86 -0.32 10.49 8.04
CA ILE A 86 0.61 10.00 7.00
C ILE A 86 -0.08 9.72 5.66
N ASP A 87 -1.40 9.56 5.67
CA ASP A 87 -2.18 9.29 4.47
C ASP A 87 -1.99 10.36 3.37
N ALA A 88 -1.93 9.87 2.13
CA ALA A 88 -1.73 10.65 0.91
C ALA A 88 -0.43 11.48 0.88
N LYS A 89 0.62 11.03 1.58
CA LYS A 89 1.93 11.70 1.60
C LYS A 89 3.02 10.83 0.99
N PHE A 90 4.04 11.51 0.47
CA PHE A 90 5.35 10.89 0.26
C PHE A 90 6.17 11.07 1.52
N LEU A 91 6.68 9.98 2.06
CA LEU A 91 7.55 9.97 3.24
C LEU A 91 8.86 9.28 2.89
N ASN A 92 9.90 9.54 3.68
CA ASN A 92 11.09 8.70 3.65
C ASN A 92 10.69 7.26 3.96
N THR A 93 11.27 6.27 3.28
CA THR A 93 10.89 4.86 3.45
C THR A 93 11.00 4.40 4.91
N LYS A 94 12.06 4.78 5.64
CA LYS A 94 12.21 4.42 7.05
C LYS A 94 11.19 5.11 7.95
N GLU A 95 10.93 6.39 7.68
CA GLU A 95 9.88 7.15 8.38
C GLU A 95 8.51 6.51 8.16
N ALA A 96 8.19 6.12 6.93
CA ALA A 96 6.93 5.50 6.57
C ALA A 96 6.74 4.14 7.27
N ILE A 97 7.79 3.32 7.31
CA ILE A 97 7.79 2.04 8.03
C ILE A 97 7.54 2.28 9.52
N SER A 98 8.30 3.19 10.16
CA SER A 98 8.13 3.50 11.58
C SER A 98 6.76 4.06 11.94
N ALA A 99 6.13 4.81 11.02
CA ALA A 99 4.80 5.38 11.22
C ALA A 99 3.65 4.42 10.88
N THR A 100 3.97 3.26 10.31
CA THR A 100 2.99 2.24 9.87
C THR A 100 3.02 1.02 10.78
N VAL A 101 4.20 0.44 10.97
CA VAL A 101 4.35 -0.89 11.59
C VAL A 101 3.93 -0.87 13.05
N GLY A 102 2.91 -1.68 13.38
CA GLY A 102 2.48 -1.90 14.75
C GLY A 102 1.50 -0.85 15.29
N HIS A 103 1.02 0.07 14.44
CA HIS A 103 0.00 1.05 14.82
C HIS A 103 -1.43 0.53 14.66
N GLY A 104 -1.62 -0.66 14.07
CA GLY A 104 -2.92 -1.32 13.97
C GLY A 104 -3.90 -0.59 13.04
N LEU A 105 -3.39 0.11 12.03
CA LEU A 105 -4.20 0.84 11.05
C LEU A 105 -3.89 0.35 9.65
N GLY A 106 -4.94 0.07 8.87
CA GLY A 106 -4.84 -0.36 7.48
C GLY A 106 -4.00 0.62 6.67
N THR A 107 -2.84 0.15 6.19
CA THR A 107 -1.86 1.03 5.54
C THR A 107 -1.14 0.31 4.41
N MET A 108 -1.02 0.98 3.27
CA MET A 108 -0.23 0.56 2.13
C MET A 108 0.94 1.53 1.92
N LEU A 109 2.15 0.99 1.85
CA LEU A 109 3.34 1.70 1.40
C LEU A 109 3.57 1.35 -0.07
N VAL A 110 3.63 2.36 -0.93
CA VAL A 110 3.70 2.21 -2.38
C VAL A 110 5.07 2.65 -2.86
N PHE A 111 5.81 1.72 -3.45
CA PHE A 111 7.18 1.91 -3.91
C PHE A 111 7.23 2.08 -5.44
N GLY A 112 8.16 2.93 -5.89
CA GLY A 112 8.30 3.28 -7.30
C GLY A 112 7.02 3.86 -7.89
N ASP A 113 6.73 3.51 -9.14
CA ASP A 113 5.49 3.91 -9.82
C ASP A 113 4.37 2.89 -9.59
N ALA A 114 4.11 2.52 -8.33
CA ALA A 114 3.24 1.40 -7.92
C ALA A 114 3.73 0.04 -8.44
N GLU A 115 5.04 -0.17 -8.43
CA GLU A 115 5.67 -1.42 -8.88
C GLU A 115 5.69 -2.48 -7.77
N MET A 116 5.74 -2.04 -6.51
CA MET A 116 5.66 -2.89 -5.33
C MET A 116 4.90 -2.18 -4.24
N ILE A 117 4.26 -2.96 -3.36
CA ILE A 117 3.66 -2.43 -2.15
C ILE A 117 3.97 -3.29 -0.93
N PHE A 118 3.99 -2.65 0.23
CA PHE A 118 3.84 -3.29 1.53
C PHE A 118 2.45 -2.95 2.08
N TYR A 119 1.82 -3.88 2.78
CA TYR A 119 0.49 -3.72 3.32
C TYR A 119 0.41 -4.24 4.76
N GLU A 120 -0.03 -3.39 5.68
CA GLU A 120 -0.40 -3.73 7.05
C GLU A 120 -1.91 -3.85 7.17
N CYS A 121 -2.38 -5.01 7.64
CA CYS A 121 -3.79 -5.30 7.87
C CYS A 121 -4.08 -5.27 9.39
N GLU A 122 -5.03 -4.42 9.80
CA GLU A 122 -5.44 -4.26 11.19
C GLU A 122 -5.98 -5.57 11.79
N THR A 123 -6.87 -6.28 11.10
CA THR A 123 -7.69 -7.34 11.71
C THR A 123 -6.89 -8.59 12.12
N MET A 124 -5.77 -8.87 11.45
CA MET A 124 -5.02 -10.12 11.67
C MET A 124 -3.61 -9.90 12.21
N ASN A 125 -3.17 -8.64 12.35
CA ASN A 125 -1.77 -8.31 12.62
C ASN A 125 -0.80 -8.99 11.63
N ILE A 126 -1.28 -9.27 10.41
CA ILE A 126 -0.51 -9.87 9.32
C ILE A 126 -0.12 -8.75 8.38
N ARG A 127 1.14 -8.79 7.97
CA ARG A 127 1.74 -7.86 7.03
C ARG A 127 2.10 -8.62 5.77
N TYR A 128 1.92 -7.96 4.64
CA TYR A 128 2.15 -8.54 3.34
C TYR A 128 3.08 -7.65 2.53
N ILE A 129 3.92 -8.27 1.73
CA ILE A 129 4.71 -7.59 0.71
C ILE A 129 4.40 -8.20 -0.64
N SER A 130 4.24 -7.35 -1.65
CA SER A 130 3.97 -7.81 -3.00
C SER A 130 5.25 -8.23 -3.70
N LYS A 131 5.12 -9.09 -4.72
CA LYS A 131 6.13 -9.21 -5.78
C LYS A 131 6.20 -7.90 -6.57
N LYS A 132 7.29 -7.70 -7.32
CA LYS A 132 7.34 -6.62 -8.32
C LYS A 132 6.36 -6.91 -9.45
N VAL A 133 5.60 -5.89 -9.82
CA VAL A 133 4.72 -5.88 -10.99
C VAL A 133 5.11 -4.70 -11.87
N THR A 134 5.57 -5.02 -13.07
CA THR A 134 5.73 -4.06 -14.16
C THR A 134 4.59 -4.27 -15.14
N GLN A 135 4.11 -3.18 -15.77
CA GLN A 135 3.21 -3.30 -16.92
C GLN A 135 3.89 -4.07 -18.04
#